data_AF-O05325-F1
#
_entry.id   AF-O05325-F1
#
_cell.length_a   1.000
_cell.length_b   1.000
_cell.length_c   1.000
_cell.angle_alpha   90.00
_cell.angle_beta   90.00
_cell.angle_gamma   90.00
#
_symmetry.space_group_name_H-M   'P 1'
#
loop_
_entity.id
_entity.type
_entity.pdbx_description
1 polymer ?
#
loop_
_entity_poly.entity_id
_entity_poly.type
_entity_poly.pdbx_seq_one_letter_code
_entity_poly.pdbx_strand_id
1 'polypeptide(L)'
;MTIELITFDLDDTLWDTAPVIASAEAILRQWLTDNAPNLGGVPVEHLFSIREQVLREEPGLKHRISAVRRRVLFRALQEAGYDQWQA
;
A
#
# COMPACT_ATOMS: atom_id res chain seq x y z
N MET A 1 43.54 5.28 -10.14
CA MET A 1 42.12 5.01 -10.45
C MET A 1 41.29 6.08 -9.76
N THR A 2 40.47 6.81 -10.51
CA THR A 2 39.56 7.83 -10.00
C THR A 2 38.15 7.26 -9.97
N ILE A 3 37.46 7.41 -8.85
CA ILE A 3 36.04 7.05 -8.72
C ILE A 3 35.23 8.14 -9.42
N GLU A 4 34.30 7.77 -10.31
CA GLU A 4 33.53 8.71 -11.13
C GLU A 4 32.06 8.84 -10.69
N LEU A 5 31.52 7.83 -10.00
CA LEU A 5 30.13 7.81 -9.56
C LEU A 5 29.97 6.93 -8.31
N ILE A 6 29.16 7.41 -7.38
CA ILE A 6 28.66 6.63 -6.25
C ILE A 6 27.14 6.87 -6.18
N THR A 7 26.37 5.79 -6.15
CA THR A 7 24.92 5.82 -5.94
C THR A 7 24.58 5.17 -4.60
N PHE A 8 23.61 5.73 -3.90
CA PHE A 8 23.12 5.21 -2.64
C PHE A 8 21.68 4.75 -2.83
N ASP A 9 21.37 3.59 -2.27
CA ASP A 9 19.99 3.20 -2.03
C ASP A 9 19.43 4.01 -0.85
N LEU A 10 18.12 3.97 -0.67
CA LEU A 10 17.42 4.72 0.38
C LEU A 10 17.12 3.83 1.58
N ASP A 11 16.23 2.87 1.37
CA ASP A 11 15.67 2.00 2.41
C ASP A 11 16.78 1.11 2.99
N ASP A 12 16.89 1.09 4.33
CA ASP A 12 17.92 0.37 5.09
C ASP A 12 19.37 0.74 4.76
N THR A 13 19.57 1.81 3.96
CA THR A 13 20.86 2.44 3.70
C THR A 13 20.98 3.78 4.44
N LEU A 14 20.00 4.66 4.28
CA LEU A 14 20.00 5.99 4.89
C LEU A 14 19.22 6.05 6.22
N TRP A 15 18.29 5.11 6.45
CA TRP A 15 17.52 4.97 7.69
C TRP A 15 16.96 3.54 7.82
N ASP A 16 16.53 3.18 9.04
CA ASP A 16 15.77 1.95 9.29
C ASP A 16 14.32 2.10 8.80
N THR A 17 13.93 1.30 7.82
CA THR A 17 12.66 1.45 7.09
C THR A 17 11.49 0.85 7.83
N ALA A 18 11.72 -0.25 8.56
CA ALA A 18 10.68 -1.02 9.23
C ALA A 18 9.80 -0.19 10.18
N PRO A 19 10.34 0.63 11.12
CA PRO A 19 9.51 1.40 12.05
C PRO A 19 8.68 2.48 11.34
N VAL A 20 9.21 3.06 10.25
CA VAL A 20 8.51 4.10 9.47
C VAL A 20 7.31 3.50 8.74
N ILE A 21 7.50 2.33 8.11
CA ILE A 21 6.41 1.63 7.42
C ILE A 21 5.34 1.16 8.40
N ALA A 22 5.73 0.58 9.55
CA ALA A 22 4.78 0.15 10.57
C ALA A 22 3.91 1.33 11.08
N SER A 23 4.53 2.49 11.32
CA SER A 23 3.82 3.71 11.71
C SER A 23 2.85 4.18 10.63
N ALA A 24 3.27 4.18 9.36
CA ALA A 24 2.42 4.57 8.24
C ALA A 24 1.21 3.63 8.07
N GLU A 25 1.41 2.32 8.26
CA GLU A 25 0.33 1.33 8.20
C GLU A 25 -0.66 1.50 9.35
N ALA A 26 -0.18 1.77 10.56
CA ALA A 26 -1.04 2.08 11.71
C ALA A 26 -1.89 3.35 11.49
N ILE A 27 -1.28 4.42 10.96
CA ILE A 27 -1.99 5.67 10.63
C ILE A 27 -3.03 5.44 9.54
N LEU A 28 -2.69 4.71 8.48
CA LEU A 28 -3.65 4.35 7.43
C LEU A 28 -4.83 3.56 8.00
N ARG A 29 -4.54 2.60 8.88
CA ARG A 29 -5.58 1.78 9.50
C ARG A 29 -6.52 2.60 10.37
N GLN A 30 -5.97 3.51 11.17
CA GLN A 30 -6.76 4.43 11.98
C GLN A 30 -7.64 5.30 11.08
N TRP A 31 -7.07 5.89 10.03
CA TRP A 31 -7.83 6.73 9.11
C TRP A 31 -8.98 5.98 8.44
N LEU A 32 -8.76 4.74 8.00
CA LEU A 32 -9.82 3.89 7.44
C LEU A 32 -10.90 3.53 8.47
N THR A 33 -10.53 3.34 9.74
CA THR A 33 -11.50 3.08 10.80
C THR A 33 -12.41 4.28 11.03
N ASP A 34 -11.84 5.49 11.00
CA ASP A 34 -12.58 6.72 11.28
C ASP A 34 -13.43 7.19 10.08
N ASN A 35 -12.92 7.02 8.85
CA ASN A 35 -13.51 7.59 7.64
C ASN A 35 -14.22 6.56 6.75
N ALA A 36 -13.85 5.29 6.85
CA ALA A 36 -14.40 4.21 6.05
C ALA A 36 -14.77 2.99 6.93
N PRO A 37 -15.67 3.14 7.91
CA PRO A 37 -15.92 2.12 8.95
C PRO A 37 -16.28 0.73 8.41
N ASN A 38 -16.98 0.63 7.28
CA ASN A 38 -17.27 -0.66 6.62
C ASN A 38 -16.00 -1.43 6.23
N LEU A 39 -14.91 -0.73 5.90
CA LEU A 39 -13.59 -1.32 5.62
C LEU A 39 -12.70 -1.37 6.87
N GLY A 40 -12.86 -0.40 7.80
CA GLY A 40 -12.07 -0.31 9.04
C GLY A 40 -12.09 -1.57 9.92
N GLY A 41 -13.14 -2.40 9.81
CA GLY A 41 -13.25 -3.68 10.51
C GLY A 41 -12.58 -4.88 9.82
N VAL A 42 -12.13 -4.74 8.56
CA VAL A 42 -11.66 -5.87 7.74
C VAL A 42 -10.21 -6.25 8.09
N PRO A 43 -9.85 -7.53 8.28
CA PRO A 43 -8.48 -7.93 8.61
C PRO A 43 -7.44 -7.55 7.54
N VAL A 44 -6.18 -7.35 7.95
CA VAL A 44 -5.09 -6.94 7.03
C VAL A 44 -4.82 -8.01 5.97
N GLU A 45 -5.03 -9.27 6.31
CA GLU A 45 -4.88 -10.44 5.44
C GLU A 45 -5.78 -10.34 4.20
N HIS A 46 -6.93 -9.66 4.31
CA HIS A 46 -7.81 -9.40 3.17
C HIS A 46 -7.18 -8.45 2.14
N LEU A 47 -6.43 -7.45 2.60
CA LEU A 47 -5.72 -6.54 1.68
C LEU A 47 -4.60 -7.26 0.92
N PHE A 48 -4.00 -8.29 1.53
CA PHE A 48 -2.98 -9.11 0.86
C PHE A 48 -3.59 -9.92 -0.29
N SER A 49 -4.74 -10.56 -0.08
CA SER A 49 -5.43 -11.33 -1.13
C SER A 49 -5.86 -10.44 -2.30
N ILE A 50 -6.37 -9.23 -2.03
CA ILE A 50 -6.71 -8.24 -3.05
C ILE A 50 -5.44 -7.81 -3.81
N ARG A 51 -4.30 -7.61 -3.13
CA ARG A 51 -3.04 -7.28 -3.78
C ARG A 51 -2.59 -8.35 -4.77
N GLU A 52 -2.70 -9.62 -4.40
CA GLU A 52 -2.38 -10.72 -5.30
C GLU A 52 -3.31 -10.75 -6.52
N GLN A 53 -4.61 -10.50 -6.33
CA GLN A 53 -5.56 -10.37 -7.44
C GLN A 53 -5.20 -9.21 -8.38
N VAL A 54 -4.93 -8.02 -7.84
CA VAL A 54 -4.52 -6.83 -8.60
C VAL A 54 -3.27 -7.11 -9.43
N LEU A 55 -2.26 -7.76 -8.86
CA LEU A 55 -1.01 -8.07 -9.58
C LEU A 55 -1.18 -9.16 -10.63
N ARG A 56 -2.11 -10.11 -10.44
CA ARG A 56 -2.47 -11.10 -11.46
C ARG A 56 -3.20 -10.47 -12.63
N GLU A 57 -4.14 -9.58 -12.37
CA GLU A 57 -4.95 -8.91 -13.39
C GLU A 57 -4.18 -7.81 -14.13
N GLU A 58 -3.29 -7.10 -13.43
CA GLU A 58 -2.49 -6.00 -13.96
C GLU A 58 -0.99 -6.18 -13.68
N PRO A 59 -0.30 -7.15 -14.30
CA PRO A 59 1.11 -7.45 -14.03
C PRO A 59 2.07 -6.26 -14.24
N GLY A 60 1.69 -5.31 -15.10
CA GLY A 60 2.43 -4.08 -15.37
C GLY A 60 2.50 -3.10 -14.18
N LEU A 61 1.77 -3.36 -13.09
CA LEU A 61 1.82 -2.58 -11.86
C LEU A 61 2.90 -3.05 -10.88
N LYS A 62 3.58 -4.20 -11.11
CA LYS A 62 4.56 -4.77 -10.17
C LYS A 62 5.66 -3.80 -9.74
N HIS A 63 6.05 -2.88 -10.63
CA HIS A 63 7.09 -1.87 -10.40
C HIS A 63 6.54 -0.50 -9.96
N ARG A 64 5.24 -0.43 -9.66
CA ARG A 64 4.52 0.80 -9.31
C ARG A 64 3.80 0.63 -7.98
N ILE A 65 4.58 0.49 -6.90
CA ILE A 65 4.06 0.14 -5.56
C ILE A 65 2.94 1.08 -5.07
N SER A 66 3.06 2.39 -5.30
CA SER A 66 2.02 3.35 -4.91
C SER A 66 0.73 3.18 -5.72
N ALA A 67 0.83 2.78 -6.99
CA ALA A 67 -0.34 2.50 -7.82
C ALA A 67 -1.02 1.18 -7.38
N VAL A 68 -0.23 0.15 -7.07
CA VAL A 68 -0.75 -1.11 -6.50
C VAL A 68 -1.50 -0.83 -5.20
N ARG A 69 -0.90 -0.10 -4.26
CA ARG A 69 -1.54 0.22 -2.97
C ARG A 69 -2.86 0.96 -3.16
N ARG A 70 -2.92 1.97 -4.04
CA ARG A 70 -4.17 2.68 -4.34
C ARG A 70 -5.23 1.76 -4.97
N ARG A 71 -4.85 0.88 -5.90
CA ARG A 71 -5.80 -0.05 -6.53
C ARG A 71 -6.35 -1.07 -5.53
N VAL A 72 -5.51 -1.55 -4.61
CA VAL A 72 -5.92 -2.45 -3.53
C VAL A 72 -6.92 -1.76 -2.60
N LEU A 73 -6.63 -0.54 -2.16
CA LEU A 73 -7.54 0.23 -1.30
C LEU A 73 -8.87 0.50 -2.00
N PHE A 74 -8.84 0.91 -3.27
CA PHE A 74 -10.05 1.15 -4.06
C PHE A 74 -10.93 -0.10 -4.16
N ARG A 75 -10.35 -1.27 -4.49
CA ARG A 75 -11.10 -2.53 -4.53
C ARG A 75 -11.64 -2.91 -3.15
N ALA A 76 -10.85 -2.75 -2.09
CA ALA A 76 -11.28 -3.04 -0.74
C ALA A 76 -12.46 -2.16 -0.29
N LEU A 77 -12.46 -0.87 -0.67
CA LEU A 77 -13.57 0.05 -0.43
C LEU A 77 -14.81 -0.38 -1.23
N GLN A 78 -14.67 -0.72 -2.50
CA GLN A 78 -15.79 -1.22 -3.31
C GLN A 78 -16.39 -2.52 -2.73
N GLU A 79 -15.56 -3.47 -2.32
CA GLU A 79 -16.00 -4.71 -1.67
C GLU A 79 -16.69 -4.46 -0.32
N ALA A 80 -16.29 -3.39 0.40
CA ALA A 80 -16.93 -2.94 1.62
C ALA A 80 -18.22 -2.12 1.40
N GLY A 81 -18.66 -1.97 0.14
CA GLY A 81 -19.92 -1.34 -0.23
C GLY A 81 -19.87 0.17 -0.46
N TYR A 82 -18.67 0.75 -0.64
CA TYR A 82 -18.54 2.15 -1.07
C TYR A 82 -18.72 2.26 -2.58
N ASP A 83 -19.51 3.24 -3.02
CA ASP A 83 -19.70 3.52 -4.44
C ASP A 83 -18.41 4.09 -5.07
N GLN A 84 -18.34 4.09 -6.41
CA GLN A 84 -17.17 4.57 -7.16
C GLN A 84 -16.71 5.99 -6.79
N TRP A 85 -17.62 6.86 -6.35
CA TRP A 85 -17.31 8.24 -5.94
C TRP A 85 -16.86 8.36 -4.48
N GLN A 86 -17.10 7.32 -3.68
CA GLN A 86 -16.71 7.25 -2.27
C GLN A 86 -15.42 6.44 -2.08
N ALA A 87 -15.14 5.49 -2.99
CA ALA A 87 -13.93 4.68 -3.05
C ALA A 87 -12.74 5.42 -3.68
#